data_AF-R5CRU7-F1
#
_entry.id   AF-R5CRU7-F1
#
_cell.length_a   1.000
_cell.length_b   1.000
_cell.length_c   1.000
_cell.angle_alpha   90.00
_cell.angle_beta   90.00
_cell.angle_gamma   90.00
#
_symmetry.space_group_name_H-M   'P 1'
#
loop_
_entity.id
_entity.type
_entity.pdbx_description
1 polymer ?
#
loop_
_entity_poly.entity_id
_entity_poly.type
_entity_poly.pdbx_seq_one_letter_code
_entity_poly.pdbx_strand_id
1 'polypeptide(L)'
;MRYISKIHILLCAAALAITACQSEDSISPETDMETVKLLVTVPATSGLTRIGDPGTGVEEGADWDRLAVILAYKDGPYVQKTIITKDDFDKLPNYDGREGVKLLTIDAQIGSAYIYGVTYSSDALYNPEQSISDCKDNEQVKALTISNDYAGTDDNASAKFVSVATGYYKTAVSGDQPALFEIQVGGTGEIGSIPTMTLTRLASKIDIQWDAADAYDQGYTDVKVTDFTYKGKEYGRLFPEITGVTPDNQDKSWIFYNTSEISQRNGRVYHYTFTDGATTPSVTFNISARKDGNDITGSGYTMNFSYVLQQAAWYKVNATIKGVTGSGSITLSMN
;
A
#
# COMPACT_ATOMS: atom_id res chain seq x y z
N MET A 1 8.84 -6.90 94.95
CA MET A 1 9.95 -5.98 94.61
C MET A 1 10.27 -6.14 93.12
N ARG A 2 10.30 -5.03 92.37
CA ARG A 2 10.77 -4.84 90.97
C ARG A 2 9.86 -5.28 89.78
N TYR A 3 9.05 -4.32 89.30
CA TYR A 3 8.98 -3.72 87.93
C TYR A 3 10.01 -4.21 86.88
N ILE A 4 9.79 -4.38 85.55
CA ILE A 4 9.12 -3.57 84.49
C ILE A 4 8.93 -4.42 83.18
N SER A 5 7.80 -4.19 82.48
CA SER A 5 7.51 -4.12 81.02
C SER A 5 8.39 -4.80 79.94
N LYS A 6 7.76 -5.48 78.96
CA LYS A 6 7.68 -5.02 77.54
C LYS A 6 6.79 -5.90 76.63
N ILE A 7 6.18 -5.20 75.67
CA ILE A 7 5.17 -5.46 74.64
C ILE A 7 5.62 -6.46 73.53
N HIS A 8 4.66 -6.95 72.71
CA HIS A 8 4.63 -7.21 71.23
C HIS A 8 4.05 -8.62 70.92
N ILE A 9 2.77 -8.76 70.51
CA ILE A 9 2.15 -8.61 69.17
C ILE A 9 2.46 -9.77 68.19
N LEU A 10 1.37 -10.48 67.83
CA LEU A 10 1.04 -11.24 66.60
C LEU A 10 1.99 -12.33 66.06
N LEU A 11 1.45 -13.52 65.79
CA LEU A 11 1.10 -13.96 64.41
C LEU A 11 0.41 -15.34 64.47
N CYS A 12 -0.88 -15.41 64.12
CA CYS A 12 -1.53 -16.66 63.72
C CYS A 12 -1.20 -16.92 62.25
N ALA A 13 -0.36 -17.92 62.00
CA ALA A 13 -0.14 -18.45 60.65
C ALA A 13 -1.33 -19.33 60.26
N ALA A 14 -2.25 -18.80 59.45
CA ALA A 14 -3.21 -19.61 58.71
C ALA A 14 -2.54 -20.04 57.41
N ALA A 15 -2.20 -21.33 57.30
CA ALA A 15 -1.76 -21.95 56.07
C ALA A 15 -2.94 -22.08 55.10
N LEU A 16 -3.02 -21.21 54.10
CA LEU A 16 -3.83 -21.44 52.92
C LEU A 16 -3.01 -22.27 51.92
N ALA A 17 -3.38 -23.53 51.77
CA ALA A 17 -2.94 -24.35 50.65
C ALA A 17 -3.71 -23.89 49.39
N ILE A 18 -2.99 -23.31 48.43
CA ILE A 18 -3.47 -23.10 47.07
C ILE A 18 -2.83 -24.20 46.22
N THR A 19 -3.62 -25.21 45.87
CA THR A 19 -3.27 -26.21 44.86
C THR A 19 -3.18 -25.53 43.50
N ALA A 20 -1.95 -25.36 43.00
CA ALA A 20 -1.70 -25.01 41.61
C ALA A 20 -1.93 -26.26 40.74
N CYS A 21 -2.94 -26.20 39.88
CA CYS A 21 -3.10 -27.16 38.80
C CYS A 21 -2.03 -26.83 37.75
N GLN A 22 -1.04 -27.72 37.61
CA GLN A 22 -0.17 -27.77 36.45
C GLN A 22 -1.03 -28.05 35.21
N SER A 23 -1.00 -27.14 34.25
CA SER A 23 -1.28 -27.45 32.86
C SER A 23 0.02 -27.26 32.09
N GLU A 24 0.48 -28.37 31.55
CA GLU A 24 1.54 -28.65 30.58
C GLU A 24 2.34 -27.46 30.02
N ASP A 25 3.67 -27.63 30.17
CA ASP A 25 4.74 -26.80 29.68
C ASP A 25 4.52 -26.32 28.23
N SER A 26 4.23 -25.03 28.09
CA SER A 26 4.80 -24.24 27.00
C SER A 26 5.74 -23.24 27.66
N ILE A 27 7.05 -23.53 27.55
CA ILE A 27 8.09 -22.55 27.87
C ILE A 27 7.90 -21.40 26.87
N SER A 28 7.15 -20.36 27.25
CA SER A 28 7.29 -19.05 26.62
C SER A 28 8.66 -18.56 27.08
N PRO A 29 9.65 -18.34 26.20
CA PRO A 29 10.82 -17.59 26.63
C PRO A 29 10.30 -16.26 27.18
N GLU A 30 10.74 -15.88 28.38
CA GLU A 30 10.72 -14.48 28.79
C GLU A 30 11.54 -13.75 27.71
N THR A 31 10.87 -13.18 26.71
CA THR A 31 11.56 -12.49 25.63
C THR A 31 11.93 -11.10 26.14
N ASP A 32 13.20 -10.93 26.44
CA ASP A 32 13.78 -9.62 26.71
C ASP A 32 13.39 -8.66 25.56
N MET A 33 12.76 -7.55 25.94
CA MET A 33 12.30 -6.50 25.04
C MET A 33 13.30 -5.35 25.08
N GLU A 34 13.61 -4.79 23.92
CA GLU A 34 14.47 -3.63 23.76
C GLU A 34 13.71 -2.51 23.03
N THR A 35 14.02 -1.28 23.43
CA THR A 35 13.46 -0.10 22.78
C THR A 35 14.22 0.18 21.49
N VAL A 36 13.59 -0.12 20.35
CA VAL A 36 14.13 0.08 19.00
C VAL A 36 13.66 1.42 18.45
N LYS A 37 14.61 2.18 17.88
CA LYS A 37 14.34 3.40 17.13
C LYS A 37 14.27 3.08 15.64
N LEU A 38 13.29 3.68 14.96
CA LEU A 38 13.06 3.54 13.53
C LEU A 38 12.97 4.93 12.89
N LEU A 39 13.65 5.13 11.77
CA LEU A 39 13.39 6.28 10.92
C LEU A 39 12.31 5.90 9.91
N VAL A 40 11.20 6.61 9.93
CA VAL A 40 10.05 6.34 9.05
C VAL A 40 9.74 7.58 8.23
N THR A 41 9.68 7.42 6.92
CA THR A 41 9.23 8.47 5.99
C THR A 41 8.00 7.97 5.26
N VAL A 42 6.87 8.66 5.43
CA VAL A 42 5.64 8.43 4.66
C VAL A 42 5.59 9.48 3.54
N PRO A 43 5.12 9.15 2.31
CA PRO A 43 4.94 10.15 1.26
C PRO A 43 4.12 11.33 1.78
N ALA A 44 4.72 12.52 1.72
CA ALA A 44 4.08 13.73 2.22
C ALA A 44 2.99 14.20 1.24
N THR A 45 1.94 14.80 1.81
CA THR A 45 0.84 15.48 1.11
C THR A 45 1.34 16.64 0.22
N SER A 46 2.55 17.14 0.49
CA SER A 46 3.19 18.23 -0.24
C SER A 46 4.70 18.03 -0.30
N GLY A 47 5.27 17.80 -1.47
CA GLY A 47 6.71 18.06 -1.70
C GLY A 47 7.51 17.14 -2.60
N LEU A 48 7.07 15.93 -2.96
CA LEU A 48 7.73 15.18 -4.02
C LEU A 48 7.25 15.72 -5.37
N THR A 49 8.21 16.08 -6.22
CA THR A 49 8.03 16.75 -7.51
C THR A 49 6.77 16.30 -8.20
N ARG A 50 5.78 17.20 -8.27
CA ARG A 50 4.60 17.07 -9.12
C ARG A 50 5.09 16.62 -10.51
N ILE A 51 4.92 15.35 -10.85
CA ILE A 51 4.43 15.06 -12.19
C ILE A 51 3.00 15.58 -12.09
N GLY A 52 2.77 16.80 -12.62
CA GLY A 52 1.55 17.55 -12.37
C GLY A 52 0.35 16.82 -12.96
N ASP A 53 -0.62 16.48 -12.10
CA ASP A 53 -1.94 15.98 -12.46
C ASP A 53 -2.72 17.05 -13.24
N PRO A 54 -3.12 16.86 -14.51
CA PRO A 54 -4.17 17.69 -15.07
C PRO A 54 -5.52 17.27 -14.44
N GLY A 55 -6.39 18.22 -14.12
CA GLY A 55 -7.63 17.99 -13.34
C GLY A 55 -7.54 18.49 -11.89
N THR A 56 -8.62 18.39 -11.11
CA THR A 56 -8.57 18.68 -9.66
C THR A 56 -7.71 17.61 -9.00
N GLY A 57 -6.42 17.86 -8.88
CA GLY A 57 -5.46 16.89 -8.35
C GLY A 57 -5.87 16.38 -6.98
N VAL A 58 -5.80 15.06 -6.80
CA VAL A 58 -5.98 14.42 -5.49
C VAL A 58 -4.60 14.36 -4.84
N GLU A 59 -4.48 14.91 -3.64
CA GLU A 59 -3.22 14.92 -2.90
C GLU A 59 -2.81 13.50 -2.46
N GLU A 60 -1.53 13.15 -2.60
CA GLU A 60 -1.01 11.87 -2.13
C GLU A 60 -1.08 11.81 -0.59
N GLY A 61 -1.44 10.66 -0.01
CA GLY A 61 -1.48 10.52 1.45
C GLY A 61 -2.58 11.33 2.17
N ALA A 62 -3.62 11.78 1.47
CA ALA A 62 -4.67 12.63 2.04
C ALA A 62 -5.59 11.91 3.05
N ASP A 63 -5.71 10.59 2.97
CA ASP A 63 -6.80 9.83 3.61
C ASP A 63 -6.33 8.67 4.51
N TRP A 64 -5.03 8.40 4.61
CA TRP A 64 -4.57 7.35 5.55
C TRP A 64 -4.74 7.82 6.99
N ASP A 65 -5.14 6.91 7.87
CA ASP A 65 -5.32 7.16 9.30
C ASP A 65 -4.60 6.11 10.18
N ARG A 66 -3.99 5.10 9.55
CA ARG A 66 -3.20 4.04 10.19
C ARG A 66 -1.84 3.89 9.51
N LEU A 67 -0.82 3.71 10.34
CA LEU A 67 0.48 3.15 9.95
C LEU A 67 0.69 1.85 10.73
N ALA A 68 0.78 0.73 10.01
CA ALA A 68 1.24 -0.54 10.55
C ALA A 68 2.75 -0.68 10.33
N VAL A 69 3.48 -0.96 11.41
CA VAL A 69 4.88 -1.39 11.41
C VAL A 69 4.93 -2.86 11.80
N ILE A 70 5.55 -3.67 10.95
CA ILE A 70 5.55 -5.14 11.05
C ILE A 70 6.99 -5.60 11.22
N LEU A 71 7.28 -6.28 12.32
CA LEU A 71 8.57 -6.92 12.61
C LEU A 71 8.38 -8.42 12.45
N ALA A 72 8.87 -8.98 11.35
CA ALA A 72 8.84 -10.41 11.09
C ALA A 72 10.19 -11.03 11.46
N TYR A 73 10.22 -11.83 12.53
CA TYR A 73 11.46 -12.38 13.05
C TYR A 73 11.93 -13.56 12.20
N LYS A 74 13.26 -13.68 12.07
CA LYS A 74 13.89 -14.77 11.33
C LYS A 74 13.70 -16.11 12.04
N ASP A 75 13.89 -16.12 13.35
CA ASP A 75 13.93 -17.32 14.17
C ASP A 75 12.54 -17.60 14.76
N GLY A 76 11.69 -18.27 13.97
CA GLY A 76 10.34 -18.72 14.36
C GLY A 76 9.20 -17.94 13.71
N PRO A 77 7.95 -18.47 13.73
CA PRO A 77 6.77 -17.79 13.19
C PRO A 77 6.28 -16.71 14.18
N TYR A 78 7.13 -15.73 14.42
CA TYR A 78 6.83 -14.59 15.28
C TYR A 78 6.82 -13.31 14.45
N VAL A 79 5.64 -12.72 14.33
CA VAL A 79 5.46 -11.41 13.70
C VAL A 79 4.82 -10.48 14.71
N GLN A 80 5.58 -9.47 15.13
CA GLN A 80 5.11 -8.38 15.97
C GLN A 80 4.56 -7.25 15.09
N LYS A 81 3.42 -6.67 15.48
CA LYS A 81 2.78 -5.56 14.77
C LYS A 81 2.56 -4.41 15.71
N THR A 82 2.91 -3.22 15.27
CA THR A 82 2.59 -1.96 15.95
C THR A 82 1.77 -1.12 14.99
N ILE A 83 0.53 -0.80 15.35
CA ILE A 83 -0.33 0.06 14.55
C ILE A 83 -0.49 1.38 15.30
N ILE A 84 -0.13 2.48 14.66
CA ILE A 84 -0.33 3.83 15.20
C ILE A 84 -1.28 4.64 14.33
N THR A 85 -1.94 5.63 14.95
CA THR A 85 -2.80 6.56 14.23
C THR A 85 -1.98 7.60 13.46
N LYS A 86 -2.57 8.21 12.44
CA LYS A 86 -1.96 9.36 11.75
C LYS A 86 -1.65 10.51 12.72
N ASP A 87 -2.55 10.81 13.64
CA ASP A 87 -2.33 11.84 14.66
C ASP A 87 -1.11 11.55 15.54
N ASP A 88 -0.89 10.28 15.90
CA ASP A 88 0.28 9.89 16.70
C ASP A 88 1.57 9.93 15.88
N PHE A 89 1.51 9.53 14.61
CA PHE A 89 2.63 9.68 13.68
C PHE A 89 3.03 11.15 13.48
N ASP A 90 2.05 12.04 13.30
CA ASP A 90 2.30 13.46 13.05
C ASP A 90 2.94 14.14 14.28
N LYS A 91 2.64 13.67 15.50
CA LYS A 91 3.27 14.08 16.76
C LYS A 91 4.70 13.55 16.95
N LEU A 92 5.14 12.55 16.18
CA LEU A 92 6.50 12.03 16.30
C LEU A 92 7.53 13.13 16.01
N PRO A 93 8.66 13.14 16.74
CA PRO A 93 9.72 14.10 16.47
C PRO A 93 10.34 13.87 15.09
N ASN A 94 10.60 14.96 14.37
CA ASN A 94 11.45 14.93 13.19
C ASN A 94 12.87 14.56 13.62
N TYR A 95 13.51 13.66 12.88
CA TYR A 95 14.87 13.23 13.20
C TYR A 95 15.91 14.20 12.64
N ASP A 96 16.76 14.73 13.52
CA ASP A 96 17.91 15.57 13.16
C ASP A 96 17.54 16.79 12.29
N GLY A 97 16.40 17.42 12.60
CA GLY A 97 15.90 18.59 11.88
C GLY A 97 15.39 18.31 10.46
N ARG A 98 15.39 17.04 10.00
CA ARG A 98 14.87 16.65 8.68
C ARG A 98 13.36 16.53 8.71
N GLU A 99 12.67 17.45 8.05
CA GLU A 99 11.22 17.44 7.91
C GLU A 99 10.74 16.15 7.23
N GLY A 100 9.65 15.56 7.73
CA GLY A 100 9.05 14.34 7.18
C GLY A 100 9.74 13.01 7.54
N VAL A 101 10.96 13.05 8.07
CA VAL A 101 11.66 11.87 8.60
C VAL A 101 11.33 11.74 10.08
N LYS A 102 10.37 10.88 10.42
CA LYS A 102 9.91 10.69 11.79
C LYS A 102 10.75 9.66 12.53
N LEU A 103 11.06 9.93 13.80
CA LEU A 103 11.67 8.96 14.71
C LEU A 103 10.57 8.25 15.48
N LEU A 104 10.26 7.01 15.08
CA LEU A 104 9.35 6.12 15.79
C LEU A 104 10.14 5.26 16.78
N THR A 105 9.57 5.05 17.96
CA THR A 105 10.13 4.17 18.99
C THR A 105 9.15 3.04 19.25
N ILE A 106 9.64 1.80 19.21
CA ILE A 106 8.86 0.59 19.47
C ILE A 106 9.61 -0.29 20.46
N ASP A 107 8.90 -0.93 21.38
CA ASP A 107 9.49 -2.01 22.17
C ASP A 107 9.43 -3.28 21.33
N ALA A 108 10.56 -3.93 21.09
CA ALA A 108 10.67 -5.10 20.23
C ALA A 108 11.51 -6.18 20.89
N GLN A 109 11.20 -7.45 20.63
CA GLN A 109 12.01 -8.56 21.13
C GLN A 109 13.42 -8.52 20.54
N ILE A 110 14.39 -8.96 21.35
CA ILE A 110 15.77 -9.21 20.90
C ILE A 110 15.79 -10.28 19.81
N GLY A 111 16.64 -10.08 18.80
CA GLY A 111 16.84 -11.01 17.69
C GLY A 111 16.86 -10.31 16.33
N SER A 112 16.95 -11.10 15.26
CA SER A 112 16.99 -10.59 13.89
C SER A 112 15.57 -10.51 13.29
N ALA A 113 15.16 -9.33 12.84
CA ALA A 113 13.84 -9.10 12.24
C ALA A 113 13.91 -8.39 10.90
N TYR A 114 12.98 -8.73 10.01
CA TYR A 114 12.63 -7.93 8.84
C TYR A 114 11.60 -6.89 9.24
N ILE A 115 11.75 -5.66 8.75
CA ILE A 115 10.89 -4.53 9.13
C ILE A 115 10.12 -4.04 7.91
N TYR A 116 8.79 -3.97 8.03
CA TYR A 116 7.89 -3.49 6.99
C TYR A 116 6.97 -2.40 7.51
N GLY A 117 6.45 -1.59 6.58
CA GLY A 117 5.56 -0.47 6.85
C GLY A 117 4.45 -0.42 5.83
N VAL A 118 3.23 -0.20 6.30
CA VAL A 118 2.02 -0.07 5.46
C VAL A 118 1.15 1.04 6.05
N THR A 119 0.81 2.03 5.22
CA THR A 119 -0.24 3.00 5.53
C THR A 119 -1.53 2.61 4.83
N TYR A 120 -2.66 2.87 5.48
CA TYR A 120 -3.99 2.61 4.94
C TYR A 120 -5.05 3.46 5.67
N SER A 121 -6.24 3.52 5.10
CA SER A 121 -7.45 4.08 5.69
C SER A 121 -8.22 2.95 6.35
N SER A 122 -8.47 3.05 7.66
CA SER A 122 -9.15 2.02 8.45
C SER A 122 -10.63 1.88 8.09
N ASP A 123 -11.22 2.91 7.49
CA ASP A 123 -12.61 2.93 7.01
C ASP A 123 -12.75 2.46 5.55
N ALA A 124 -11.66 2.11 4.87
CA ALA A 124 -11.72 1.53 3.53
C ALA A 124 -12.35 0.13 3.59
N LEU A 125 -13.20 -0.18 2.62
CA LEU A 125 -14.03 -1.39 2.58
C LEU A 125 -13.20 -2.67 2.66
N TYR A 126 -12.05 -2.71 1.96
CA TYR A 126 -11.13 -3.86 1.97
C TYR A 126 -9.74 -3.45 2.46
N ASN A 127 -9.68 -2.78 3.61
CA ASN A 127 -8.42 -2.43 4.24
C ASN A 127 -7.60 -3.68 4.64
N PRO A 128 -6.25 -3.57 4.68
CA PRO A 128 -5.39 -4.73 4.91
C PRO A 128 -5.18 -5.07 6.39
N GLU A 129 -5.85 -4.41 7.34
CA GLU A 129 -5.55 -4.51 8.78
C GLU A 129 -5.63 -5.95 9.30
N GLN A 130 -6.72 -6.64 8.98
CA GLN A 130 -6.92 -8.03 9.43
C GLN A 130 -5.88 -8.96 8.83
N SER A 131 -5.61 -8.86 7.53
CA SER A 131 -4.57 -9.67 6.85
C SER A 131 -3.18 -9.43 7.44
N ILE A 132 -2.85 -8.18 7.77
CA ILE A 132 -1.60 -7.82 8.46
C ILE A 132 -1.54 -8.47 9.85
N SER A 133 -2.63 -8.41 10.62
CA SER A 133 -2.73 -9.01 11.94
C SER A 133 -2.53 -10.54 11.90
N ASP A 134 -3.07 -11.17 10.86
CA ASP A 134 -3.08 -12.62 10.70
C ASP A 134 -1.72 -13.21 10.30
N CYS A 135 -0.81 -12.44 9.70
CA CYS A 135 0.54 -12.91 9.35
C CYS A 135 1.29 -13.54 10.54
N LYS A 136 1.89 -14.70 10.31
CA LYS A 136 2.63 -15.49 11.30
C LYS A 136 4.12 -15.56 11.02
N ASP A 137 4.55 -15.31 9.79
CA ASP A 137 5.96 -15.35 9.42
C ASP A 137 6.29 -14.33 8.31
N ASN A 138 7.57 -14.25 7.96
CA ASN A 138 8.07 -13.34 6.94
C ASN A 138 7.57 -13.67 5.52
N GLU A 139 7.33 -14.94 5.19
CA GLU A 139 6.81 -15.33 3.88
C GLU A 139 5.38 -14.82 3.70
N GLN A 140 4.56 -14.94 4.74
CA GLN A 140 3.21 -14.39 4.76
C GLN A 140 3.21 -12.85 4.67
N VAL A 141 4.13 -12.15 5.34
CA VAL A 141 4.24 -10.68 5.22
C VAL A 141 4.63 -10.26 3.80
N LYS A 142 5.60 -10.93 3.17
CA LYS A 142 5.99 -10.68 1.78
C LYS A 142 4.85 -10.98 0.78
N ALA A 143 3.97 -11.91 1.12
CA ALA A 143 2.84 -12.33 0.30
C ALA A 143 1.55 -11.52 0.56
N LEU A 144 1.55 -10.55 1.49
CA LEU A 144 0.38 -9.72 1.76
C LEU A 144 -0.14 -9.04 0.49
N THR A 145 -1.46 -9.09 0.33
CA THR A 145 -2.19 -8.52 -0.79
C THR A 145 -3.11 -7.38 -0.35
N ILE A 146 -3.55 -6.60 -1.33
CA ILE A 146 -4.55 -5.55 -1.18
C ILE A 146 -5.54 -5.61 -2.34
N SER A 147 -6.83 -5.49 -2.06
CA SER A 147 -7.87 -5.59 -3.09
C SER A 147 -7.83 -4.39 -4.04
N ASN A 148 -8.00 -4.61 -5.34
CA ASN A 148 -8.28 -3.53 -6.30
C ASN A 148 -9.70 -2.98 -6.18
N ASP A 149 -10.54 -3.54 -5.30
CA ASP A 149 -11.78 -2.93 -4.83
C ASP A 149 -11.60 -2.12 -3.53
N TYR A 150 -10.37 -1.86 -3.08
CA TYR A 150 -10.04 -1.27 -1.76
C TYR A 150 -11.01 -0.21 -1.22
N ALA A 151 -11.36 0.78 -2.03
CA ALA A 151 -12.26 1.87 -1.66
C ALA A 151 -13.74 1.65 -2.05
N GLY A 152 -14.08 0.54 -2.69
CA GLY A 152 -15.44 0.21 -3.12
C GLY A 152 -16.03 1.27 -4.06
N THR A 153 -17.19 1.81 -3.67
CA THR A 153 -17.91 2.86 -4.42
C THR A 153 -17.85 4.23 -3.73
N ASP A 154 -16.86 4.43 -2.85
CA ASP A 154 -16.68 5.66 -2.08
C ASP A 154 -16.37 6.86 -3.01
N ASP A 155 -17.02 7.99 -2.77
CA ASP A 155 -16.78 9.24 -3.51
C ASP A 155 -15.31 9.73 -3.35
N ASN A 156 -14.65 9.37 -2.26
CA ASN A 156 -13.24 9.64 -1.98
C ASN A 156 -12.31 8.48 -2.40
N ALA A 157 -12.76 7.56 -3.26
CA ALA A 157 -11.97 6.38 -3.65
C ALA A 157 -10.55 6.72 -4.13
N SER A 158 -10.40 7.77 -4.94
CA SER A 158 -9.07 8.20 -5.42
C SER A 158 -8.13 8.58 -4.27
N ALA A 159 -8.63 9.29 -3.24
CA ALA A 159 -7.84 9.68 -2.07
C ALA A 159 -7.40 8.45 -1.26
N LYS A 160 -8.31 7.47 -1.10
CA LYS A 160 -8.04 6.18 -0.48
C LYS A 160 -6.91 5.44 -1.20
N PHE A 161 -6.97 5.28 -2.53
CA PHE A 161 -5.92 4.61 -3.31
C PHE A 161 -4.54 5.28 -3.17
N VAL A 162 -4.47 6.60 -3.28
CA VAL A 162 -3.19 7.33 -3.19
C VAL A 162 -2.65 7.46 -1.77
N SER A 163 -3.42 7.04 -0.76
CA SER A 163 -3.03 7.06 0.64
C SER A 163 -2.39 5.77 1.12
N VAL A 164 -2.50 4.69 0.35
CA VAL A 164 -1.75 3.46 0.62
C VAL A 164 -0.31 3.66 0.17
N ALA A 165 0.60 3.66 1.13
CA ALA A 165 2.04 3.61 0.90
C ALA A 165 2.66 2.45 1.67
N THR A 166 3.66 1.81 1.06
CA THR A 166 4.33 0.64 1.64
C THR A 166 5.85 0.75 1.49
N GLY A 167 6.57 0.09 2.39
CA GLY A 167 8.01 0.06 2.37
C GLY A 167 8.56 -0.97 3.32
N TYR A 168 9.86 -1.21 3.24
CA TYR A 168 10.56 -2.12 4.13
C TYR A 168 12.01 -1.66 4.33
N TYR A 169 12.60 -2.08 5.44
CA TYR A 169 14.02 -1.88 5.68
C TYR A 169 14.84 -2.71 4.69
N LYS A 170 15.73 -2.03 3.96
CA LYS A 170 16.69 -2.64 3.03
C LYS A 170 18.06 -2.00 3.17
N THR A 171 19.09 -2.73 2.74
CA THR A 171 20.47 -2.24 2.65
C THR A 171 20.90 -2.17 1.19
N ALA A 172 22.01 -1.51 0.91
CA ALA A 172 22.58 -1.49 -0.44
C ALA A 172 22.88 -2.90 -0.98
N VAL A 173 23.16 -3.87 -0.09
CA VAL A 173 23.47 -5.26 -0.45
C VAL A 173 22.21 -6.08 -0.74
N SER A 174 21.09 -5.79 -0.06
CA SER A 174 19.85 -6.57 -0.23
C SER A 174 19.06 -6.19 -1.49
N GLY A 175 19.38 -5.06 -2.13
CA GLY A 175 18.64 -4.60 -3.32
C GLY A 175 17.14 -4.44 -3.00
N ASP A 176 16.26 -4.98 -3.84
CA ASP A 176 14.80 -4.94 -3.64
C ASP A 176 14.27 -6.09 -2.77
N GLN A 177 15.12 -6.63 -1.90
CA GLN A 177 14.74 -7.59 -0.88
C GLN A 177 14.85 -6.98 0.52
N PRO A 178 13.96 -7.37 1.44
CA PRO A 178 14.00 -6.93 2.82
C PRO A 178 15.28 -7.44 3.49
N ALA A 179 15.93 -6.55 4.25
CA ALA A 179 17.14 -6.88 5.02
C ALA A 179 16.79 -7.24 6.46
N LEU A 180 17.63 -8.07 7.07
CA LEU A 180 17.57 -8.33 8.51
C LEU A 180 18.15 -7.15 9.28
N PHE A 181 17.48 -6.80 10.36
CA PHE A 181 17.95 -5.87 11.37
C PHE A 181 18.14 -6.63 12.69
N GLU A 182 19.30 -6.45 13.32
CA GLU A 182 19.62 -7.08 14.61
C GLU A 182 19.18 -6.18 15.76
N ILE A 183 18.27 -6.69 16.61
CA ILE A 183 17.80 -6.05 17.84
C ILE A 183 18.59 -6.67 18.99
N GLN A 184 19.34 -5.85 19.74
CA GLN A 184 20.27 -6.30 20.78
C GLN A 184 20.23 -5.41 22.03
N VAL A 185 20.59 -5.98 23.19
CA VAL A 185 20.61 -5.27 24.49
C VAL A 185 21.42 -3.99 24.44
N GLY A 186 20.83 -2.87 24.87
CA GLY A 186 21.52 -1.58 24.93
C GLY A 186 21.88 -1.00 23.55
N GLY A 187 21.43 -1.64 22.47
CA GLY A 187 21.55 -1.19 21.10
C GLY A 187 20.61 -0.01 20.84
N THR A 188 20.93 1.16 21.39
CA THR A 188 20.15 2.40 21.14
C THR A 188 20.31 2.95 19.72
N GLY A 189 21.03 2.23 18.85
CA GLY A 189 21.49 2.64 17.54
C GLY A 189 22.49 3.79 17.66
N GLU A 190 23.80 3.50 17.60
CA GLU A 190 24.75 4.58 17.32
C GLU A 190 24.41 5.19 15.95
N ILE A 191 24.61 6.51 15.82
CA ILE A 191 24.30 7.28 14.61
C ILE A 191 24.95 6.60 13.40
N GLY A 192 24.13 6.05 12.50
CA GLY A 192 24.55 5.20 11.37
C GLY A 192 23.97 3.77 11.38
N SER A 193 23.34 3.35 12.48
CA SER A 193 22.75 2.00 12.65
C SER A 193 21.23 1.99 12.84
N ILE A 194 20.55 3.15 12.83
CA ILE A 194 19.10 3.21 12.97
C ILE A 194 18.43 2.71 11.67
N PRO A 195 17.60 1.65 11.73
CA PRO A 195 16.92 1.13 10.56
C PRO A 195 15.99 2.20 9.99
N THR A 196 16.13 2.46 8.69
CA THR A 196 15.36 3.46 7.96
C THR A 196 14.40 2.78 7.01
N MET A 197 13.13 3.20 7.07
CA MET A 197 12.06 2.73 6.21
C MET A 197 11.42 3.92 5.51
N THR A 198 11.61 3.98 4.19
CA THR A 198 10.91 4.94 3.33
C THR A 198 9.74 4.22 2.68
N LEU A 199 8.53 4.69 2.93
CA LEU A 199 7.33 4.18 2.29
C LEU A 199 7.13 4.91 0.96
N THR A 200 6.63 4.19 -0.02
CA THR A 200 6.33 4.66 -1.37
C THR A 200 4.86 4.43 -1.65
N ARG A 201 4.19 5.38 -2.31
CA ARG A 201 2.78 5.20 -2.73
C ARG A 201 2.64 3.91 -3.53
N LEU A 202 1.70 3.06 -3.13
CA LEU A 202 1.53 1.74 -3.74
C LEU A 202 0.76 1.81 -5.06
N ALA A 203 -0.30 2.62 -5.13
CA ALA A 203 -1.13 2.72 -6.31
C ALA A 203 -0.34 3.23 -7.52
N SER A 204 -0.67 2.72 -8.70
CA SER A 204 -0.28 3.28 -10.00
C SER A 204 -1.46 4.04 -10.62
N LYS A 205 -1.18 5.07 -11.42
CA LYS A 205 -2.20 5.82 -12.17
C LYS A 205 -2.10 5.50 -13.64
N ILE A 206 -3.17 5.01 -14.24
CA ILE A 206 -3.35 4.99 -15.70
C ILE A 206 -4.16 6.22 -16.08
N ASP A 207 -3.68 6.98 -17.06
CA ASP A 207 -4.31 8.20 -17.53
C ASP A 207 -4.31 8.22 -19.05
N ILE A 208 -5.50 8.18 -19.62
CA ILE A 208 -5.70 8.07 -21.05
C ILE A 208 -6.37 9.33 -21.53
N GLN A 209 -5.68 10.08 -22.37
CA GLN A 209 -6.18 11.22 -23.10
C GLN A 209 -6.32 10.88 -24.58
N TRP A 210 -7.37 11.39 -25.22
CA TRP A 210 -7.54 11.25 -26.66
C TRP A 210 -7.90 12.56 -27.36
N ASP A 211 -7.58 12.63 -28.65
CA ASP A 211 -8.05 13.65 -29.59
C ASP A 211 -8.61 12.96 -30.85
N ALA A 212 -9.84 13.31 -31.22
CA ALA A 212 -10.53 12.80 -32.39
C ALA A 212 -10.50 13.74 -33.61
N ALA A 213 -9.70 14.81 -33.59
CA ALA A 213 -9.55 15.78 -34.69
C ALA A 213 -9.53 15.13 -36.09
N ASP A 214 -8.61 14.17 -36.26
CA ASP A 214 -8.38 13.49 -37.53
C ASP A 214 -9.58 12.67 -38.03
N ALA A 215 -10.46 12.21 -37.13
CA ALA A 215 -11.70 11.57 -37.52
C ALA A 215 -12.70 12.59 -38.10
N TYR A 216 -12.79 13.79 -37.52
CA TYR A 216 -13.65 14.85 -38.07
C TYR A 216 -13.21 15.27 -39.48
N ASP A 217 -11.89 15.33 -39.73
CA ASP A 217 -11.34 15.61 -41.07
C ASP A 217 -11.72 14.54 -42.12
N GLN A 218 -12.12 13.35 -41.67
CA GLN A 218 -12.60 12.25 -42.53
C GLN A 218 -14.14 12.21 -42.65
N GLY A 219 -14.84 13.25 -42.21
CA GLY A 219 -16.29 13.38 -42.30
C GLY A 219 -17.06 12.65 -41.20
N TYR A 220 -16.39 12.18 -40.14
CA TYR A 220 -17.08 11.72 -38.94
C TYR A 220 -17.59 12.91 -38.12
N THR A 221 -18.70 12.72 -37.42
CA THR A 221 -19.31 13.68 -36.49
C THR A 221 -19.70 12.94 -35.20
N ASP A 222 -19.95 13.67 -34.11
CA ASP A 222 -20.34 13.09 -32.82
C ASP A 222 -19.44 11.93 -32.34
N VAL A 223 -18.12 12.07 -32.51
CA VAL A 223 -17.17 11.04 -32.07
C VAL A 223 -17.16 10.97 -30.55
N LYS A 224 -17.44 9.78 -30.01
CA LYS A 224 -17.47 9.46 -28.57
C LYS A 224 -16.61 8.25 -28.29
N VAL A 225 -15.92 8.27 -27.16
CA VAL A 225 -15.10 7.14 -26.68
C VAL A 225 -15.67 6.70 -25.37
N THR A 226 -16.18 5.48 -25.24
CA THR A 226 -16.95 5.05 -24.06
C THR A 226 -16.44 3.73 -23.49
N ASP A 227 -17.02 3.34 -22.34
CA ASP A 227 -16.89 1.99 -21.77
C ASP A 227 -15.45 1.56 -21.45
N PHE A 228 -14.64 2.51 -20.99
CA PHE A 228 -13.30 2.22 -20.48
C PHE A 228 -13.37 1.19 -19.35
N THR A 229 -12.73 0.06 -19.58
CA THR A 229 -12.67 -1.06 -18.65
C THR A 229 -11.21 -1.46 -18.45
N TYR A 230 -10.72 -1.33 -17.21
CA TYR A 230 -9.43 -1.86 -16.79
C TYR A 230 -9.55 -3.37 -16.60
N LYS A 231 -8.62 -4.14 -17.17
CA LYS A 231 -8.51 -5.59 -17.01
C LYS A 231 -7.18 -5.91 -16.37
N GLY A 232 -7.24 -6.45 -15.16
CA GLY A 232 -6.07 -6.75 -14.34
C GLY A 232 -6.39 -7.83 -13.32
N LYS A 233 -5.64 -7.82 -12.23
CA LYS A 233 -5.77 -8.81 -11.16
C LYS A 233 -6.59 -8.29 -9.99
N GLU A 234 -7.41 -9.16 -9.39
CA GLU A 234 -8.29 -8.81 -8.26
C GLU A 234 -7.53 -8.18 -7.11
N TYR A 235 -6.32 -8.67 -6.84
CA TYR A 235 -5.47 -8.15 -5.79
C TYR A 235 -4.15 -7.57 -6.35
N GLY A 236 -3.67 -6.48 -5.76
CA GLY A 236 -2.26 -6.11 -5.82
C GLY A 236 -1.48 -6.74 -4.65
N ARG A 237 -0.16 -6.59 -4.67
CA ARG A 237 0.70 -6.94 -3.52
C ARG A 237 1.03 -5.69 -2.72
N LEU A 238 1.12 -5.80 -1.40
CA LEU A 238 1.61 -4.69 -0.56
C LEU A 238 3.10 -4.40 -0.81
N PHE A 239 3.89 -5.40 -1.23
CA PHE A 239 5.32 -5.25 -1.51
C PHE A 239 5.67 -5.82 -2.90
N PRO A 240 5.20 -5.18 -4.00
CA PRO A 240 5.28 -5.74 -5.35
C PRO A 240 6.71 -5.84 -5.90
N GLU A 241 7.65 -5.05 -5.37
CA GLU A 241 9.07 -5.08 -5.77
C GLU A 241 9.81 -6.34 -5.26
N ILE A 242 9.29 -6.99 -4.22
CA ILE A 242 9.90 -8.20 -3.68
C ILE A 242 9.68 -9.35 -4.67
N THR A 243 10.75 -9.78 -5.32
CA THR A 243 10.73 -10.89 -6.30
C THR A 243 10.56 -12.25 -5.63
N GLY A 244 10.16 -13.27 -6.41
CA GLY A 244 10.02 -14.65 -5.94
C GLY A 244 8.69 -14.97 -5.23
N VAL A 245 7.78 -14.00 -5.13
CA VAL A 245 6.44 -14.17 -4.58
C VAL A 245 5.43 -14.10 -5.72
N THR A 246 4.64 -15.16 -5.89
CA THR A 246 3.58 -15.23 -6.90
C THR A 246 2.23 -15.28 -6.18
N PRO A 247 1.38 -14.25 -6.30
CA PRO A 247 0.07 -14.26 -5.69
C PRO A 247 -0.86 -15.22 -6.47
N ASP A 248 -1.60 -16.07 -5.75
CA ASP A 248 -2.74 -16.79 -6.34
C ASP A 248 -3.87 -15.78 -6.54
N ASN A 249 -4.12 -15.43 -7.80
CA ASN A 249 -4.85 -14.20 -8.12
C ASN A 249 -5.62 -14.31 -9.44
N GLN A 250 -6.92 -14.01 -9.37
CA GLN A 250 -7.81 -14.13 -10.51
C GLN A 250 -7.83 -12.84 -11.34
N ASP A 251 -8.11 -12.99 -12.63
CA ASP A 251 -8.38 -11.85 -13.49
C ASP A 251 -9.74 -11.26 -13.15
N LYS A 252 -9.82 -9.94 -13.10
CA LYS A 252 -11.05 -9.19 -12.86
C LYS A 252 -11.02 -7.90 -13.69
N SER A 253 -12.18 -7.28 -13.83
CA SER A 253 -12.36 -6.08 -14.65
C SER A 253 -13.10 -5.00 -13.89
N TRP A 254 -12.68 -3.76 -14.10
CA TRP A 254 -13.23 -2.58 -13.44
C TRP A 254 -13.56 -1.52 -14.48
N ILE A 255 -14.71 -0.90 -14.31
CA ILE A 255 -15.04 0.31 -15.07
C ILE A 255 -14.16 1.44 -14.54
N PHE A 256 -13.60 2.25 -15.43
CA PHE A 256 -12.79 3.40 -15.02
C PHE A 256 -13.61 4.35 -14.14
N TYR A 257 -13.01 4.85 -13.06
CA TYR A 257 -13.59 5.92 -12.26
C TYR A 257 -13.55 7.20 -13.09
N ASN A 258 -14.70 7.72 -13.52
CA ASN A 258 -14.75 8.98 -14.23
C ASN A 258 -15.72 9.96 -13.58
N THR A 259 -15.20 11.14 -13.28
CA THR A 259 -15.96 12.29 -12.76
C THR A 259 -16.23 13.36 -13.81
N SER A 260 -15.87 13.12 -15.08
CA SER A 260 -16.04 14.03 -16.21
C SER A 260 -16.71 13.35 -17.41
N GLU A 261 -17.33 14.15 -18.30
CA GLU A 261 -18.03 13.64 -19.46
C GLU A 261 -17.08 12.94 -20.44
N ILE A 262 -17.16 11.61 -20.50
CA ILE A 262 -16.43 10.67 -21.37
C ILE A 262 -16.63 10.94 -22.89
N SER A 263 -17.42 11.93 -23.29
CA SER A 263 -18.13 11.94 -24.58
C SER A 263 -17.81 13.14 -25.49
N GLN A 264 -16.56 13.61 -25.55
CA GLN A 264 -16.19 14.77 -26.37
C GLN A 264 -15.02 14.47 -27.35
N ARG A 265 -14.89 15.31 -28.39
CA ARG A 265 -13.79 15.29 -29.38
C ARG A 265 -12.41 15.14 -28.72
N ASN A 266 -12.22 15.83 -27.60
CA ASN A 266 -11.06 15.71 -26.74
C ASN A 266 -11.57 15.22 -25.39
N GLY A 267 -11.00 14.14 -24.87
CA GLY A 267 -11.41 13.65 -23.56
C GLY A 267 -10.28 12.96 -22.83
N ARG A 268 -10.54 12.64 -21.57
CA ARG A 268 -9.58 12.05 -20.66
C ARG A 268 -10.27 11.19 -19.60
N VAL A 269 -9.66 10.05 -19.29
CA VAL A 269 -10.08 9.15 -18.21
C VAL A 269 -8.87 8.74 -17.38
N TYR A 270 -9.08 8.37 -16.12
CA TYR A 270 -8.01 7.78 -15.31
C TYR A 270 -8.53 6.63 -14.44
N HIS A 271 -7.60 5.78 -14.00
CA HIS A 271 -7.88 4.68 -13.09
C HIS A 271 -6.67 4.45 -12.18
N TYR A 272 -6.92 4.22 -10.90
CA TYR A 272 -5.91 3.79 -9.94
C TYR A 272 -6.00 2.29 -9.74
N THR A 273 -4.85 1.63 -9.66
CA THR A 273 -4.76 0.18 -9.44
C THR A 273 -3.49 -0.17 -8.67
N PHE A 274 -3.57 -1.19 -7.84
CA PHE A 274 -2.46 -1.84 -7.17
C PHE A 274 -1.92 -2.98 -8.04
N THR A 275 -0.63 -2.92 -8.34
CA THR A 275 0.07 -3.94 -9.12
C THR A 275 0.32 -5.20 -8.30
N ASP A 276 0.26 -6.36 -8.93
CA ASP A 276 0.67 -7.63 -8.32
C ASP A 276 2.18 -7.91 -8.50
N GLY A 277 2.89 -7.02 -9.21
CA GLY A 277 4.33 -7.13 -9.45
C GLY A 277 4.72 -8.18 -10.51
N ALA A 278 3.76 -8.83 -11.17
CA ALA A 278 4.06 -9.92 -12.10
C ALA A 278 3.28 -9.83 -13.42
N THR A 279 2.08 -9.29 -13.40
CA THR A 279 1.15 -9.35 -14.54
C THR A 279 1.04 -8.02 -15.28
N THR A 280 0.77 -8.11 -16.57
CA THR A 280 0.61 -6.95 -17.44
C THR A 280 -0.88 -6.72 -17.72
N PRO A 281 -1.44 -5.56 -17.39
CA PRO A 281 -2.86 -5.31 -17.58
C PRO A 281 -3.21 -4.90 -19.01
N SER A 282 -4.51 -4.78 -19.28
CA SER A 282 -5.02 -4.14 -20.48
C SER A 282 -6.20 -3.22 -20.17
N VAL A 283 -6.51 -2.33 -21.09
CA VAL A 283 -7.69 -1.45 -21.02
C VAL A 283 -8.50 -1.62 -22.28
N THR A 284 -9.79 -1.90 -22.16
CA THR A 284 -10.71 -1.93 -23.30
C THR A 284 -11.61 -0.71 -23.32
N PHE A 285 -12.00 -0.29 -24.52
CA PHE A 285 -12.91 0.83 -24.73
C PHE A 285 -13.64 0.70 -26.08
N ASN A 286 -14.69 1.50 -26.26
CA ASN A 286 -15.49 1.56 -27.47
C ASN A 286 -15.40 2.95 -28.10
N ILE A 287 -15.62 3.03 -29.41
CA ILE A 287 -15.73 4.31 -30.13
C ILE A 287 -17.02 4.31 -30.93
N SER A 288 -17.79 5.39 -30.86
CA SER A 288 -18.97 5.61 -31.72
C SER A 288 -18.89 6.97 -32.39
N ALA A 289 -19.52 7.10 -33.56
CA ALA A 289 -19.61 8.35 -34.32
C ALA A 289 -20.78 8.29 -35.31
N ARG A 290 -21.01 9.39 -36.02
CA ARG A 290 -21.92 9.47 -37.16
C ARG A 290 -21.16 9.81 -38.43
N LYS A 291 -21.56 9.22 -39.56
CA LYS A 291 -21.03 9.54 -40.88
C LYS A 291 -22.13 9.39 -41.93
N ASP A 292 -22.27 10.39 -42.80
CA ASP A 292 -23.29 10.43 -43.85
C ASP A 292 -24.72 10.17 -43.30
N GLY A 293 -25.01 10.67 -42.10
CA GLY A 293 -26.29 10.52 -41.41
C GLY A 293 -26.48 9.19 -40.65
N ASN A 294 -25.58 8.23 -40.81
CA ASN A 294 -25.64 6.90 -40.19
C ASN A 294 -24.78 6.81 -38.94
N ASP A 295 -25.23 6.03 -37.96
CA ASP A 295 -24.43 5.70 -36.79
C ASP A 295 -23.38 4.64 -37.15
N ILE A 296 -22.14 4.86 -36.70
CA ILE A 296 -21.00 3.96 -36.86
C ILE A 296 -20.45 3.63 -35.48
N THR A 297 -20.28 2.34 -35.20
CA THR A 297 -19.77 1.85 -33.93
C THR A 297 -18.58 0.92 -34.15
N GLY A 298 -17.51 1.17 -33.40
CA GLY A 298 -16.38 0.28 -33.21
C GLY A 298 -16.32 -0.16 -31.76
N SER A 299 -16.14 -1.46 -31.54
CA SER A 299 -16.19 -2.06 -30.21
C SER A 299 -14.98 -2.94 -29.94
N GLY A 300 -14.54 -3.00 -28.68
CA GLY A 300 -13.47 -3.91 -28.27
C GLY A 300 -12.07 -3.44 -28.68
N TYR A 301 -11.84 -2.14 -28.73
CA TYR A 301 -10.47 -1.62 -28.81
C TYR A 301 -9.75 -1.94 -27.50
N THR A 302 -8.52 -2.44 -27.60
CA THR A 302 -7.73 -2.88 -26.46
C THR A 302 -6.36 -2.22 -26.47
N MET A 303 -5.98 -1.59 -25.35
CA MET A 303 -4.61 -1.17 -25.08
C MET A 303 -3.97 -2.20 -24.16
N ASN A 304 -2.95 -2.91 -24.64
CA ASN A 304 -2.21 -3.92 -23.87
C ASN A 304 -0.91 -3.29 -23.35
N PHE A 305 -0.71 -3.30 -22.03
CA PHE A 305 0.57 -2.92 -21.47
C PHE A 305 1.56 -4.07 -21.73
N SER A 306 2.73 -3.78 -22.30
CA SER A 306 3.79 -4.79 -22.51
C SER A 306 4.68 -5.00 -21.28
N TYR A 307 4.36 -4.33 -20.18
CA TYR A 307 5.14 -4.28 -18.96
C TYR A 307 4.24 -4.31 -17.73
N VAL A 308 4.81 -4.77 -16.63
CA VAL A 308 4.17 -4.75 -15.31
C VAL A 308 4.11 -3.30 -14.82
N LEU A 309 2.97 -2.89 -14.28
CA LEU A 309 2.85 -1.56 -13.69
C LEU A 309 3.70 -1.48 -12.41
N GLN A 310 4.34 -0.34 -12.21
CA GLN A 310 5.19 -0.04 -11.06
C GLN A 310 4.41 0.78 -10.04
N GLN A 311 4.71 0.57 -8.76
CA GLN A 311 4.19 1.43 -7.69
C GLN A 311 4.63 2.88 -7.89
N ALA A 312 3.87 3.83 -7.35
CA ALA A 312 4.08 5.27 -7.50
C ALA A 312 4.15 5.80 -8.94
N ALA A 313 3.94 4.97 -9.97
CA ALA A 313 4.08 5.39 -11.36
C ALA A 313 2.80 6.02 -11.93
N TRP A 314 2.99 6.84 -12.96
CA TRP A 314 1.92 7.43 -13.74
C TRP A 314 2.11 7.18 -15.23
N TYR A 315 1.21 6.38 -15.79
CA TYR A 315 1.15 5.99 -17.19
C TYR A 315 0.26 6.94 -17.98
N LYS A 316 0.89 7.90 -18.66
CA LYS A 316 0.21 8.83 -19.57
C LYS A 316 0.11 8.23 -20.96
N VAL A 317 -1.10 7.95 -21.42
CA VAL A 317 -1.41 7.47 -22.76
C VAL A 317 -2.09 8.58 -23.53
N ASN A 318 -1.49 9.00 -24.64
CA ASN A 318 -2.09 9.97 -25.57
C ASN A 318 -2.48 9.25 -26.86
N ALA A 319 -3.76 9.25 -27.19
CA ALA A 319 -4.32 8.55 -28.35
C ALA A 319 -4.87 9.54 -29.39
N THR A 320 -4.65 9.24 -30.67
CA THR A 320 -5.28 9.94 -31.78
C THR A 320 -6.31 9.03 -32.44
N ILE A 321 -7.55 9.52 -32.57
CA ILE A 321 -8.63 8.77 -33.21
C ILE A 321 -8.79 9.27 -34.64
N LYS A 322 -8.45 8.40 -35.59
CA LYS A 322 -8.56 8.67 -37.03
C LYS A 322 -9.81 8.05 -37.67
N GLY A 323 -10.46 7.10 -37.01
CA GLY A 323 -11.61 6.37 -37.57
C GLY A 323 -12.31 5.49 -36.53
N VAL A 324 -13.49 4.99 -36.87
CA VAL A 324 -14.46 4.46 -35.88
C VAL A 324 -14.97 3.05 -36.24
N THR A 325 -14.41 2.39 -37.27
CA THR A 325 -14.87 1.07 -37.71
C THR A 325 -14.05 -0.08 -37.11
N GLY A 326 -14.74 -1.12 -36.62
CA GLY A 326 -14.15 -2.41 -36.25
C GLY A 326 -13.70 -2.54 -34.79
N SER A 327 -12.58 -3.23 -34.60
CA SER A 327 -11.92 -3.50 -33.32
C SER A 327 -10.41 -3.44 -33.53
N GLY A 328 -9.61 -3.23 -32.48
CA GLY A 328 -8.16 -3.18 -32.62
C GLY A 328 -7.42 -3.43 -31.32
N SER A 329 -6.17 -3.88 -31.43
CA SER A 329 -5.25 -4.01 -30.29
C SER A 329 -4.03 -3.14 -30.51
N ILE A 330 -3.65 -2.39 -29.47
CA ILE A 330 -2.47 -1.53 -29.45
C ILE A 330 -1.60 -2.00 -28.30
N THR A 331 -0.33 -2.26 -28.56
CA THR A 331 0.64 -2.57 -27.50
C THR A 331 1.32 -1.29 -27.04
N LEU A 332 1.25 -1.02 -25.73
CA LEU A 332 1.90 0.11 -25.08
C LEU A 332 3.27 -0.33 -24.56
N SER A 333 4.31 0.40 -24.93
CA SER A 333 5.69 0.18 -24.48
C SER A 333 6.17 1.39 -23.67
N MET A 334 7.07 1.16 -22.71
CA MET A 334 7.77 2.27 -22.04
C MET A 334 8.74 2.91 -23.04
N ASN A 335 8.69 4.23 -23.14
CA ASN A 335 9.72 5.04 -23.82
C ASN A 335 10.72 5.55 -22.79
#